data_AF-A0A2E2HNL8-F1
#
_entry.id   AF-A0A2E2HNL8-F1
#
_cell.length_a   1.000
_cell.length_b   1.000
_cell.length_c   1.000
_cell.angle_alpha   90.00
_cell.angle_beta   90.00
_cell.angle_gamma   90.00
#
_symmetry.space_group_name_H-M   'P 1'
#
loop_
_entity.id
_entity.type
_entity.pdbx_description
1 polymer ?
#
loop_
_entity_poly.entity_id
_entity_poly.type
_entity_poly.pdbx_seq_one_letter_code
_entity_poly.pdbx_strand_id
1 'polypeptide(L)'
;MPSDTDPSGKLSEEATSVLKDGILVLVSLVLAVWLGWHYFGERSSIVTNLDILGADVSEEGLNVTAWSQLSVEKQFLLFGDTTRKTRSDQERAIWEKDPENKIYYANYLRILVGDYQKEDSGISFDYLEKEVRRGEELDPDNAFYNYILAAVLFKRGAEWESKLNKDEEWIIKDKVLIDSAIAELNKAANKPFYRRYLSEFLESRLALFPETRRLEDRISKVVYLASIPLGDLGLIRDLFKAIPFYVDVELNEMPEDDVTELLDAWQVFLEKAIPDAWCLIDVIVLSAIANMAGGEVAESEAFGKVADVYEEMGKPRDANNTRLLAKKLGEPKKNWDVVRESKKGRRNGERFDFLEGKYFGKDAVACAWGAGHGGDAATGAAG
;
A
#
# COMPACT_ATOMS: atom_id res chain seq x y z
N MET A 1 -65.40 -12.41 71.96
CA MET A 1 -65.13 -12.88 70.59
C MET A 1 -65.47 -11.73 69.65
N PRO A 2 -64.60 -11.35 68.71
CA PRO A 2 -63.72 -12.19 67.90
C PRO A 2 -62.25 -12.16 68.35
N SER A 3 -61.53 -13.22 67.97
CA SER A 3 -60.11 -13.46 68.23
C SER A 3 -59.24 -12.91 67.11
N ASP A 4 -58.13 -12.30 67.52
CA ASP A 4 -57.12 -11.68 66.68
C ASP A 4 -56.54 -12.62 65.61
N THR A 5 -56.51 -12.12 64.38
CA THR A 5 -55.74 -12.66 63.27
C THR A 5 -54.26 -12.35 63.49
N ASP A 6 -53.44 -13.39 63.57
CA ASP A 6 -51.98 -13.32 63.67
C ASP A 6 -51.37 -12.68 62.40
N PRO A 7 -50.70 -11.51 62.50
CA PRO A 7 -50.11 -10.80 61.37
C PRO A 7 -48.74 -11.36 60.94
N SER A 8 -48.21 -12.39 61.61
CA SER A 8 -46.83 -12.87 61.40
C SER A 8 -46.56 -13.57 60.06
N GLY A 9 -47.60 -14.10 59.39
CA GLY A 9 -47.44 -14.83 58.13
C GLY A 9 -47.21 -13.94 56.88
N LYS A 10 -47.85 -12.76 56.81
CA LYS A 10 -47.77 -11.89 55.63
C LYS A 10 -46.47 -11.09 55.55
N LEU A 11 -45.89 -10.73 56.69
CA LEU A 11 -44.60 -10.02 56.75
C LEU A 11 -43.42 -10.86 56.25
N SER A 12 -43.52 -12.19 56.33
CA SER A 12 -42.48 -13.13 55.88
C SER A 12 -42.38 -13.23 54.36
N GLU A 13 -43.51 -13.30 53.65
CA GLU A 13 -43.54 -13.37 52.18
C GLU A 13 -43.23 -12.00 51.53
N GLU A 14 -43.72 -10.90 52.09
CA GLU A 14 -43.36 -9.56 51.61
C GLU A 14 -41.87 -9.27 51.82
N ALA A 15 -41.33 -9.56 53.02
CA ALA A 15 -39.91 -9.34 53.30
C ALA A 15 -39.00 -10.20 52.40
N THR A 16 -39.39 -11.44 52.10
CA THR A 16 -38.61 -12.31 51.18
C THR A 16 -38.75 -11.92 49.71
N SER A 17 -39.87 -11.34 49.28
CA SER A 17 -40.02 -10.78 47.92
C SER A 17 -39.17 -9.52 47.73
N VAL A 18 -39.18 -8.60 48.70
CA VAL A 18 -38.38 -7.36 48.67
C VAL A 18 -36.88 -7.67 48.69
N LEU A 19 -36.47 -8.70 49.44
CA LEU A 19 -35.06 -9.13 49.47
C LEU A 19 -34.63 -9.79 48.14
N LYS A 20 -35.50 -10.59 47.52
CA LYS A 20 -35.23 -11.19 46.20
C LYS A 20 -35.17 -10.14 45.10
N ASP A 21 -36.08 -9.17 45.11
CA ASP A 21 -36.10 -8.08 44.13
C ASP A 21 -34.89 -7.15 44.30
N GLY A 22 -34.49 -6.86 45.54
CA GLY A 22 -33.27 -6.11 45.83
C GLY A 22 -31.99 -6.81 45.36
N ILE A 23 -31.90 -8.14 45.54
CA ILE A 23 -30.78 -8.94 45.03
C ILE A 23 -30.79 -8.98 43.50
N LEU A 24 -31.96 -9.11 42.86
CA LEU A 24 -32.06 -9.15 41.40
C LEU A 24 -31.63 -7.81 40.78
N VAL A 25 -32.01 -6.69 41.38
CA VAL A 25 -31.60 -5.35 40.94
C VAL A 25 -30.08 -5.17 41.07
N LEU A 26 -29.48 -5.63 42.17
CA LEU A 26 -28.03 -5.58 42.36
C LEU A 26 -27.28 -6.45 41.34
N VAL A 27 -27.76 -7.68 41.09
CA VAL A 27 -27.16 -8.57 40.08
C VAL A 27 -27.31 -8.00 38.68
N SER A 28 -28.44 -7.36 38.38
CA SER A 28 -28.68 -6.69 37.09
C SER A 28 -27.75 -5.49 36.88
N LEU A 29 -27.53 -4.69 37.93
CA LEU A 29 -26.58 -3.57 37.91
C LEU A 29 -25.13 -4.05 37.75
N VAL A 30 -24.73 -5.11 38.45
CA VAL A 30 -23.39 -5.70 38.31
C VAL A 30 -23.20 -6.28 36.92
N LEU A 31 -24.19 -6.98 36.35
CA LEU A 31 -24.14 -7.48 34.98
C LEU A 31 -24.13 -6.34 33.95
N ALA A 32 -24.90 -5.27 34.16
CA ALA A 32 -24.91 -4.12 33.27
C ALA A 32 -23.58 -3.34 33.33
N VAL A 33 -22.97 -3.22 34.50
CA VAL A 33 -21.64 -2.62 34.68
C VAL A 33 -20.55 -3.53 34.13
N TRP A 34 -20.65 -4.85 34.31
CA TRP A 34 -19.68 -5.81 33.77
C TRP A 34 -19.76 -5.90 32.24
N LEU A 35 -20.97 -6.02 31.67
CA LEU A 35 -21.20 -5.95 30.23
C LEU A 35 -20.79 -4.57 29.71
N GLY A 36 -21.16 -3.49 30.39
CA GLY A 36 -20.74 -2.14 30.07
C GLY A 36 -19.23 -1.99 30.04
N TRP A 37 -18.52 -2.47 31.06
CA TRP A 37 -17.06 -2.41 31.16
C TRP A 37 -16.36 -3.29 30.12
N HIS A 38 -16.88 -4.50 29.83
CA HIS A 38 -16.35 -5.34 28.75
C HIS A 38 -16.56 -4.68 27.40
N TYR A 39 -17.75 -4.14 27.14
CA TYR A 39 -18.09 -3.46 25.89
C TYR A 39 -17.33 -2.15 25.73
N PHE A 40 -17.09 -1.40 26.82
CA PHE A 40 -16.34 -0.14 26.81
C PHE A 40 -14.83 -0.37 26.76
N GLY A 41 -14.31 -1.43 27.40
CA GLY A 41 -12.89 -1.79 27.33
C GLY A 41 -12.49 -2.36 25.97
N GLU A 42 -13.34 -3.21 25.38
CA GLU A 42 -13.16 -3.69 24.01
C GLU A 42 -13.35 -2.55 23.00
N ARG A 43 -14.39 -1.72 23.13
CA ARG A 43 -14.56 -0.55 22.25
C ARG A 43 -13.53 0.55 22.47
N SER A 44 -12.98 0.76 23.66
CA SER A 44 -11.94 1.79 23.84
C SER A 44 -10.71 1.39 23.06
N SER A 45 -10.30 0.11 23.06
CA SER A 45 -9.21 -0.35 22.20
C SER A 45 -9.50 -0.16 20.70
N ILE A 46 -10.75 -0.36 20.26
CA ILE A 46 -11.19 -0.10 18.88
C ILE A 46 -11.18 1.39 18.55
N VAL A 47 -11.69 2.24 19.44
CA VAL A 47 -11.73 3.70 19.26
C VAL A 47 -10.32 4.28 19.30
N THR A 48 -9.44 3.78 20.17
CA THR A 48 -8.02 4.12 20.17
C THR A 48 -7.36 3.69 18.87
N ASN A 49 -7.62 2.47 18.36
CA ASN A 49 -7.12 2.02 17.05
C ASN A 49 -7.66 2.86 15.87
N LEU A 50 -8.88 3.40 15.98
CA LEU A 50 -9.48 4.30 14.97
C LEU A 50 -8.97 5.74 15.05
N ASP A 51 -8.73 6.28 16.25
CA ASP A 51 -8.08 7.58 16.46
C ASP A 51 -6.60 7.53 16.02
N ILE A 52 -5.95 6.37 16.15
CA ILE A 52 -4.57 6.14 15.66
C ILE A 52 -4.49 6.14 14.13
N LEU A 53 -5.55 5.77 13.39
CA LEU A 53 -5.58 5.89 11.92
C LEU A 53 -5.54 7.36 11.43
N GLY A 54 -5.73 8.33 12.33
CA GLY A 54 -5.66 9.76 12.04
C GLY A 54 -4.39 10.47 12.52
N ALA A 55 -3.45 9.78 13.19
CA ALA A 55 -2.26 10.39 13.78
C ALA A 55 -0.98 9.58 13.51
N ASP A 56 0.14 10.27 13.24
CA ASP A 56 1.49 9.70 13.20
C ASP A 56 1.82 9.05 14.55
N VAL A 57 1.79 7.72 14.63
CA VAL A 57 2.16 6.96 15.84
C VAL A 57 3.04 5.77 15.47
N SER A 58 4.06 5.52 16.29
CA SER A 58 5.01 4.41 16.14
C SER A 58 4.32 3.04 16.15
N GLU A 59 4.78 2.16 15.24
CA GLU A 59 4.25 0.81 14.98
C GLU A 59 4.18 -0.11 16.22
N GLU A 60 4.91 0.21 17.30
CA GLU A 60 5.07 -0.65 18.48
C GLU A 60 3.79 -0.78 19.33
N GLY A 61 2.89 0.21 19.33
CA GLY A 61 1.68 0.21 20.17
C GLY A 61 0.52 -0.62 19.63
N LEU A 62 0.39 -0.75 18.30
CA LEU A 62 -0.71 -1.45 17.63
C LEU A 62 -0.58 -2.99 17.71
N ASN A 63 0.63 -3.49 17.93
CA ASN A 63 0.96 -4.89 17.67
C ASN A 63 0.67 -5.87 18.82
N VAL A 64 0.46 -5.40 20.06
CA VAL A 64 0.55 -6.32 21.22
C VAL A 64 -0.78 -6.94 21.64
N THR A 65 -1.92 -6.26 21.47
CA THR A 65 -3.19 -6.74 22.05
C THR A 65 -4.09 -7.48 21.04
N ALA A 66 -4.25 -6.97 19.81
CA ALA A 66 -5.14 -7.56 18.81
C ALA A 66 -4.65 -8.91 18.25
N TRP A 67 -3.34 -9.17 18.31
CA TRP A 67 -2.69 -10.29 17.61
C TRP A 67 -2.19 -11.40 18.54
N SER A 68 -2.24 -11.16 19.84
CA SER A 68 -1.78 -12.08 20.90
C SER A 68 -2.46 -13.46 20.85
N GLN A 69 -3.65 -13.56 20.25
CA GLN A 69 -4.41 -14.80 20.12
C GLN A 69 -3.90 -15.72 19.00
N LEU A 70 -3.06 -15.23 18.09
CA LEU A 70 -2.46 -16.06 17.04
C LEU A 70 -1.32 -16.92 17.60
N SER A 71 -1.11 -18.11 17.02
CA SER A 71 0.04 -18.94 17.38
C SER A 71 1.36 -18.21 17.09
N VAL A 72 2.43 -18.56 17.83
CA VAL A 72 3.76 -17.98 17.63
C VAL A 72 4.22 -18.09 16.17
N GLU A 73 3.93 -19.22 15.52
CA GLU A 73 4.24 -19.43 14.10
C GLU A 73 3.49 -18.44 13.20
N LYS A 74 2.21 -18.20 13.44
CA LYS A 74 1.42 -17.23 12.67
C LYS A 74 1.89 -15.80 12.92
N GLN A 75 2.25 -15.46 14.15
CA GLN A 75 2.81 -14.15 14.48
C GLN A 75 4.17 -13.95 13.78
N PHE A 76 5.05 -14.96 13.82
CA PHE A 76 6.32 -14.95 13.10
C PHE A 76 6.12 -14.80 11.60
N LEU A 77 5.13 -15.50 11.02
CA LEU A 77 4.80 -15.27 9.62
C LEU A 77 4.31 -13.83 9.44
N LEU A 78 3.31 -13.33 10.16
CA LEU A 78 2.79 -11.97 9.93
C LEU A 78 3.81 -10.84 10.09
N PHE A 79 4.72 -10.95 11.06
CA PHE A 79 5.56 -9.84 11.52
C PHE A 79 7.06 -10.14 11.47
N GLY A 80 7.48 -11.36 11.19
CA GLY A 80 8.88 -11.76 11.24
C GLY A 80 9.44 -11.90 12.64
N ASP A 81 10.77 -11.86 12.73
CA ASP A 81 11.50 -11.94 14.00
C ASP A 81 11.58 -10.57 14.67
N THR A 82 10.57 -10.21 15.47
CA THR A 82 10.46 -8.90 16.14
C THR A 82 11.59 -8.59 17.13
N THR A 83 12.53 -9.52 17.37
CA THR A 83 13.74 -9.24 18.15
C THR A 83 14.81 -8.50 17.33
N ARG A 84 14.66 -8.45 15.99
CA ARG A 84 15.55 -7.74 15.08
C ARG A 84 15.21 -6.26 15.00
N LYS A 85 16.26 -5.44 14.80
CA LYS A 85 16.23 -3.98 14.93
C LYS A 85 15.31 -3.30 13.90
N THR A 86 15.44 -3.66 12.62
CA THR A 86 14.72 -3.00 11.53
C THR A 86 13.56 -3.86 11.03
N ARG A 87 12.54 -3.24 10.43
CA ARG A 87 11.41 -3.96 9.84
C ARG A 87 11.87 -4.89 8.71
N SER A 88 12.84 -4.44 7.91
CA SER A 88 13.46 -5.25 6.87
C SER A 88 14.22 -6.45 7.43
N ASP A 89 14.95 -6.32 8.54
CA ASP A 89 15.60 -7.47 9.19
C ASP A 89 14.57 -8.49 9.72
N GLN A 90 13.43 -8.02 10.23
CA GLN A 90 12.33 -8.87 10.68
C GLN A 90 11.76 -9.70 9.52
N GLU A 91 11.45 -9.06 8.38
CA GLU A 91 10.96 -9.76 7.18
C GLU A 91 12.02 -10.67 6.55
N ARG A 92 13.30 -10.28 6.60
CA ARG A 92 14.42 -11.13 6.16
C ARG A 92 14.42 -12.48 6.90
N ALA A 93 14.09 -12.48 8.19
CA ALA A 93 14.02 -13.70 8.99
C ALA A 93 13.01 -14.72 8.45
N ILE A 94 11.94 -14.26 7.82
CA ILE A 94 10.89 -15.11 7.23
C ILE A 94 11.44 -15.78 5.98
N TRP A 95 12.07 -14.99 5.10
CA TRP A 95 12.71 -15.51 3.89
C TRP A 95 13.88 -16.46 4.22
N GLU A 96 14.63 -16.23 5.30
CA GLU A 96 15.72 -17.13 5.74
C GLU A 96 15.24 -18.56 6.07
N LYS A 97 13.94 -18.76 6.35
CA LYS A 97 13.35 -20.10 6.53
C LYS A 97 13.06 -20.82 5.23
N ASP A 98 12.93 -20.09 4.12
CA ASP A 98 12.66 -20.62 2.79
C ASP A 98 13.40 -19.77 1.73
N PRO A 99 14.74 -19.93 1.60
CA PRO A 99 15.57 -19.00 0.82
C PRO A 99 15.29 -18.97 -0.69
N GLU A 100 14.58 -19.96 -1.22
CA GLU A 100 14.18 -20.01 -2.64
C GLU A 100 12.86 -19.25 -2.89
N ASN A 101 12.20 -18.76 -1.82
CA ASN A 101 10.90 -18.12 -1.90
C ASN A 101 10.98 -16.68 -2.41
N LYS A 102 10.72 -16.52 -3.71
CA LYS A 102 10.67 -15.22 -4.40
C LYS A 102 9.69 -14.22 -3.78
N ILE A 103 8.56 -14.71 -3.26
CA ILE A 103 7.50 -13.86 -2.70
C ILE A 103 8.00 -13.19 -1.41
N TYR A 104 8.57 -13.98 -0.50
CA TYR A 104 9.13 -13.42 0.74
C TYR A 104 10.37 -12.56 0.48
N TYR A 105 11.20 -12.92 -0.51
CA TYR A 105 12.35 -12.10 -0.86
C TYR A 105 11.95 -10.73 -1.41
N ALA A 106 11.00 -10.69 -2.37
CA ALA A 106 10.51 -9.44 -2.93
C ALA A 106 9.84 -8.55 -1.88
N ASN A 107 9.09 -9.15 -0.94
CA ASN A 107 8.52 -8.42 0.18
C ASN A 107 9.62 -7.83 1.09
N TYR A 108 10.58 -8.64 1.51
CA TYR A 108 11.75 -8.19 2.28
C TYR A 108 12.44 -7.00 1.59
N LEU A 109 12.73 -7.12 0.28
CA LEU A 109 13.42 -6.08 -0.47
C LEU A 109 12.61 -4.78 -0.51
N ARG A 110 11.28 -4.85 -0.67
CA ARG A 110 10.41 -3.67 -0.61
C ARG A 110 10.52 -2.94 0.72
N ILE A 111 10.54 -3.68 1.83
CA ILE A 111 10.73 -3.10 3.16
C ILE A 111 12.15 -2.54 3.31
N LEU A 112 13.17 -3.25 2.81
CA LEU A 112 14.57 -2.82 2.88
C LEU A 112 14.77 -1.48 2.17
N VAL A 113 14.15 -1.30 1.00
CA VAL A 113 14.15 -0.02 0.28
C VAL A 113 13.52 1.09 1.11
N GLY A 114 12.40 0.82 1.79
CA GLY A 114 11.76 1.78 2.68
C GLY A 114 12.61 2.14 3.90
N ASP A 115 13.25 1.15 4.52
CA ASP A 115 14.17 1.39 5.64
C ASP A 115 15.41 2.18 5.19
N TYR A 116 16.00 1.86 4.03
CA TYR A 116 17.15 2.57 3.48
C TYR A 116 16.90 4.07 3.29
N GLN A 117 15.65 4.48 3.03
CA GLN A 117 15.29 5.89 2.90
C GLN A 117 15.24 6.66 4.23
N LYS A 118 15.25 5.96 5.36
CA LYS A 118 15.26 6.58 6.69
C LYS A 118 16.69 6.95 7.07
N GLU A 119 16.88 8.17 7.56
CA GLU A 119 18.20 8.74 7.89
C GLU A 119 18.97 7.92 8.93
N ASP A 120 18.29 7.21 9.83
CA ASP A 120 18.84 6.49 10.97
C ASP A 120 18.90 4.95 10.78
N SER A 121 18.57 4.45 9.60
CA SER A 121 18.50 3.01 9.33
C SER A 121 19.83 2.29 9.46
N GLY A 122 20.94 2.99 9.18
CA GLY A 122 22.28 2.41 9.12
C GLY A 122 22.50 1.46 7.93
N ILE A 123 21.57 1.42 6.97
CA ILE A 123 21.67 0.60 5.76
C ILE A 123 22.55 1.33 4.75
N SER A 124 23.67 0.71 4.35
CA SER A 124 24.53 1.26 3.29
C SER A 124 23.95 0.98 1.90
N PHE A 125 24.31 1.82 0.94
CA PHE A 125 23.97 1.58 -0.47
C PHE A 125 24.56 0.26 -0.97
N ASP A 126 25.83 -0.05 -0.66
CA ASP A 126 26.47 -1.31 -1.07
C ASP A 126 25.69 -2.54 -0.59
N TYR A 127 25.13 -2.48 0.62
CA TYR A 127 24.30 -3.57 1.14
C TYR A 127 22.97 -3.67 0.39
N LEU A 128 22.29 -2.53 0.18
CA LEU A 128 21.05 -2.50 -0.59
C LEU A 128 21.27 -3.02 -2.01
N GLU A 129 22.29 -2.53 -2.71
CA GLU A 129 22.63 -2.98 -4.07
C GLU A 129 22.86 -4.49 -4.09
N LYS A 130 23.65 -5.03 -3.15
CA LYS A 130 23.88 -6.47 -3.05
C LYS A 130 22.59 -7.27 -2.89
N GLU A 131 21.65 -6.82 -2.07
CA GLU A 131 20.36 -7.50 -1.90
C GLU A 131 19.46 -7.34 -3.14
N VAL A 132 19.47 -6.19 -3.81
CA VAL A 132 18.75 -6.05 -5.08
C VAL A 132 19.31 -7.02 -6.14
N ARG A 133 20.64 -7.13 -6.26
CA ARG A 133 21.30 -8.07 -7.18
C ARG A 133 20.99 -9.53 -6.86
N ARG A 134 20.93 -9.89 -5.58
CA ARG A 134 20.51 -11.22 -5.15
C ARG A 134 19.06 -11.52 -5.55
N GLY A 135 18.18 -10.54 -5.48
CA GLY A 135 16.81 -10.67 -5.98
C GLY A 135 16.75 -10.92 -7.48
N GLU A 136 17.57 -10.20 -8.24
CA GLU A 136 17.77 -10.43 -9.67
C GLU A 136 18.34 -11.83 -9.95
N GLU A 137 19.27 -12.36 -9.15
CA GLU A 137 19.75 -13.75 -9.29
C GLU A 137 18.67 -14.79 -8.99
N LEU A 138 17.83 -14.53 -7.98
CA LEU A 138 16.75 -15.43 -7.56
C LEU A 138 15.62 -15.46 -8.60
N ASP A 139 15.37 -14.36 -9.29
CA ASP A 139 14.28 -14.19 -10.25
C ASP A 139 14.72 -13.36 -11.47
N PRO A 140 15.55 -13.95 -12.36
CA PRO A 140 16.28 -13.21 -13.40
C PRO A 140 15.40 -12.54 -14.44
N ASP A 141 14.23 -13.11 -14.70
CA ASP A 141 13.27 -12.63 -15.69
C ASP A 141 12.40 -11.47 -15.17
N ASN A 142 12.51 -11.13 -13.89
CA ASN A 142 11.70 -10.11 -13.25
C ASN A 142 12.38 -8.73 -13.28
N ALA A 143 11.71 -7.78 -13.93
CA ALA A 143 12.15 -6.40 -14.06
C ALA A 143 12.12 -5.60 -12.74
N PHE A 144 11.39 -6.07 -11.72
CA PHE A 144 11.22 -5.37 -10.44
C PHE A 144 12.55 -4.91 -9.84
N TYR A 145 13.54 -5.80 -9.77
CA TYR A 145 14.84 -5.53 -9.16
C TYR A 145 15.61 -4.42 -9.87
N ASN A 146 15.63 -4.44 -11.21
CA ASN A 146 16.33 -3.41 -11.99
C ASN A 146 15.62 -2.05 -11.93
N TYR A 147 14.27 -2.02 -11.91
CA TYR A 147 13.55 -0.76 -11.69
C TYR A 147 13.83 -0.16 -10.31
N ILE A 148 13.90 -0.98 -9.26
CA ILE A 148 14.28 -0.52 -7.91
C ILE A 148 15.69 0.06 -7.92
N LEU A 149 16.65 -0.67 -8.48
CA LEU A 149 18.04 -0.20 -8.49
C LEU A 149 18.20 1.08 -9.32
N ALA A 150 17.55 1.15 -10.49
CA ALA A 150 17.51 2.36 -11.30
C ALA A 150 16.98 3.55 -10.50
N ALA A 151 15.85 3.39 -9.81
CA ALA A 151 15.26 4.46 -9.02
C ALA A 151 16.12 4.89 -7.82
N VAL A 152 16.80 3.94 -7.16
CA VAL A 152 17.74 4.24 -6.05
C VAL A 152 18.97 4.98 -6.57
N LEU A 153 19.58 4.50 -7.65
CA LEU A 153 20.73 5.15 -8.28
C LEU A 153 20.39 6.57 -8.73
N PHE A 154 19.22 6.74 -9.36
CA PHE A 154 18.75 8.04 -9.80
C PHE A 154 18.60 9.01 -8.62
N LYS A 155 17.90 8.60 -7.55
CA LYS A 155 17.71 9.43 -6.35
C LYS A 155 19.02 9.79 -5.65
N ARG A 156 20.07 8.97 -5.81
CA ARG A 156 21.41 9.29 -5.30
C ARG A 156 22.16 10.26 -6.22
N GLY A 157 21.94 10.15 -7.54
CA GLY A 157 22.58 10.97 -8.56
C GLY A 157 21.91 12.32 -8.79
N ALA A 158 20.69 12.55 -8.30
CA ALA A 158 19.93 13.78 -8.50
C ALA A 158 19.19 14.24 -7.23
N GLU A 159 18.88 15.53 -7.16
CA GLU A 159 18.05 16.13 -6.11
C GLU A 159 16.92 16.97 -6.69
N TRP A 160 15.78 16.99 -6.00
CA TRP A 160 14.67 17.86 -6.33
C TRP A 160 14.85 19.23 -5.66
N GLU A 161 15.02 20.29 -6.43
CA GLU A 161 15.04 21.66 -5.91
C GLU A 161 13.69 22.35 -6.19
N SER A 162 12.93 22.60 -5.12
CA SER A 162 11.78 23.50 -5.15
C SER A 162 12.23 24.91 -4.77
N LYS A 163 12.31 25.82 -5.74
CA LYS A 163 12.60 27.24 -5.50
C LYS A 163 11.30 28.04 -5.39
N LEU A 164 11.14 28.82 -4.31
CA LEU A 164 10.06 29.79 -4.17
C LEU A 164 10.05 30.72 -5.40
N ASN A 165 8.99 30.63 -6.21
CA ASN A 165 8.75 31.40 -7.45
C ASN A 165 9.55 30.98 -8.71
N LYS A 166 10.01 29.73 -8.80
CA LYS A 166 10.47 29.13 -10.07
C LYS A 166 9.84 27.76 -10.28
N ASP A 167 9.87 27.29 -11.51
CA ASP A 167 9.50 25.92 -11.86
C ASP A 167 10.37 24.94 -11.07
N GLU A 168 9.73 23.89 -10.55
CA GLU A 168 10.40 22.86 -9.77
C GLU A 168 11.22 21.96 -10.71
N GLU A 169 12.49 21.72 -10.39
CA GLU A 169 13.41 21.03 -11.29
C GLU A 169 14.27 19.98 -10.56
N TRP A 170 14.62 18.91 -11.28
CA TRP A 170 15.64 17.96 -10.84
C TRP A 170 17.03 18.47 -11.22
N ILE A 171 17.94 18.48 -10.25
CA ILE A 171 19.35 18.82 -10.45
C ILE A 171 20.20 17.57 -10.40
N ILE A 172 20.94 17.32 -11.47
CA ILE A 172 21.90 16.22 -11.57
C ILE A 172 23.15 16.57 -10.77
N LYS A 173 23.48 15.75 -9.77
CA LYS A 173 24.66 15.88 -8.91
C LYS A 173 25.80 14.97 -9.36
N ASP A 174 25.47 13.79 -9.85
CA ASP A 174 26.43 12.76 -10.23
C ASP A 174 25.98 12.04 -11.50
N LYS A 175 26.59 12.42 -12.63
CA LYS A 175 26.29 11.85 -13.95
C LYS A 175 26.57 10.34 -14.01
N VAL A 176 27.60 9.85 -13.32
CA VAL A 176 27.95 8.41 -13.33
C VAL A 176 26.85 7.57 -12.68
N LEU A 177 26.25 8.09 -11.60
CA LEU A 177 25.10 7.43 -10.97
C LEU A 177 23.85 7.47 -11.87
N ILE A 178 23.62 8.55 -12.60
CA ILE A 178 22.50 8.64 -13.55
C ILE A 178 22.70 7.68 -14.73
N ASP A 179 23.90 7.63 -15.32
CA ASP A 179 24.22 6.70 -16.41
C ASP A 179 24.04 5.24 -15.95
N SER A 180 24.43 4.95 -14.71
CA SER A 180 24.19 3.64 -14.09
C SER A 180 22.69 3.36 -13.89
N ALA A 181 21.91 4.37 -13.50
CA ALA A 181 20.46 4.25 -13.37
C ALA A 181 19.79 3.96 -14.72
N ILE A 182 20.20 4.64 -15.79
CA ILE A 182 19.71 4.43 -17.16
C ILE A 182 20.08 3.02 -17.64
N ALA A 183 21.30 2.56 -17.37
CA ALA A 183 21.71 1.20 -17.71
C ALA A 183 20.83 0.14 -17.02
N GLU A 184 20.46 0.33 -15.75
CA GLU A 184 19.52 -0.55 -15.05
C GLU A 184 18.09 -0.44 -15.59
N LEU A 185 17.63 0.76 -15.95
CA LEU A 185 16.34 0.97 -16.58
C LEU A 185 16.23 0.21 -17.91
N ASN A 186 17.28 0.25 -18.73
CA ASN A 186 17.33 -0.46 -20.01
C ASN A 186 17.36 -1.98 -19.79
N LYS A 187 18.05 -2.48 -18.75
CA LYS A 187 17.95 -3.91 -18.37
C LYS A 187 16.51 -4.28 -18.00
N ALA A 188 15.83 -3.45 -17.20
CA ALA A 188 14.45 -3.67 -16.80
C ALA A 188 13.49 -3.70 -18.01
N ALA A 189 13.69 -2.80 -18.97
CA ALA A 189 12.91 -2.73 -20.21
C ALA A 189 13.03 -4.01 -21.05
N ASN A 190 14.18 -4.66 -21.03
CA ASN A 190 14.43 -5.91 -21.76
C ASN A 190 13.94 -7.18 -21.03
N LYS A 191 13.52 -7.07 -19.76
CA LYS A 191 12.99 -8.21 -19.01
C LYS A 191 11.52 -8.48 -19.32
N PRO A 192 11.10 -9.76 -19.37
CA PRO A 192 9.78 -10.16 -19.87
C PRO A 192 8.61 -9.74 -18.98
N PHE A 193 8.79 -9.65 -17.66
CA PHE A 193 7.69 -9.30 -16.76
C PHE A 193 8.15 -8.44 -15.58
N TYR A 194 7.18 -7.83 -14.90
CA TYR A 194 7.36 -7.13 -13.63
C TYR A 194 6.44 -7.76 -12.58
N ARG A 195 7.01 -8.21 -11.45
CA ARG A 195 6.24 -8.78 -10.33
C ARG A 195 6.80 -8.31 -8.99
N ARG A 196 5.96 -7.69 -8.17
CA ARG A 196 6.28 -7.42 -6.75
C ARG A 196 5.80 -8.52 -5.82
N TYR A 197 4.99 -9.45 -6.32
CA TYR A 197 4.35 -10.52 -5.56
C TYR A 197 3.49 -10.03 -4.38
N LEU A 198 3.08 -8.76 -4.40
CA LEU A 198 2.32 -8.16 -3.29
C LEU A 198 0.98 -8.88 -3.10
N SER A 199 0.32 -9.26 -4.20
CA SER A 199 -0.98 -9.93 -4.13
C SER A 199 -0.88 -11.31 -3.48
N GLU A 200 0.10 -12.12 -3.89
CA GLU A 200 0.33 -13.48 -3.39
C GLU A 200 0.81 -13.44 -1.94
N PHE A 201 1.71 -12.50 -1.64
CA PHE A 201 2.13 -12.24 -0.27
C PHE A 201 0.92 -11.91 0.62
N LEU A 202 0.08 -10.97 0.20
CA LEU A 202 -1.08 -10.54 0.98
C LEU A 202 -2.14 -11.64 1.13
N GLU A 203 -2.44 -12.37 0.06
CA GLU A 203 -3.36 -13.51 0.11
C GLU A 203 -2.85 -14.55 1.12
N SER A 204 -1.54 -14.85 1.13
CA SER A 204 -0.93 -15.78 2.09
C SER A 204 -1.03 -15.28 3.54
N ARG A 205 -0.80 -13.99 3.78
CA ARG A 205 -0.86 -13.37 5.12
C ARG A 205 -2.29 -13.28 5.63
N LEU A 206 -3.23 -12.90 4.77
CA LEU A 206 -4.64 -12.77 5.12
C LEU A 206 -5.28 -14.11 5.51
N ALA A 207 -4.78 -15.21 4.95
CA ALA A 207 -5.20 -16.57 5.32
C ALA A 207 -4.77 -16.99 6.74
N LEU A 208 -3.79 -16.31 7.35
CA LEU A 208 -3.34 -16.63 8.71
C LEU A 208 -4.32 -16.14 9.78
N PHE A 209 -5.07 -15.08 9.49
CA PHE A 209 -6.06 -14.53 10.39
C PHE A 209 -7.28 -15.45 10.55
N PRO A 210 -7.97 -15.40 11.70
CA PRO A 210 -9.22 -16.12 11.88
C PRO A 210 -10.28 -15.71 10.84
N GLU A 211 -11.29 -16.58 10.67
CA GLU A 211 -12.51 -16.22 9.94
C GLU A 211 -13.11 -14.95 10.52
N THR A 212 -13.47 -14.00 9.66
CA THR A 212 -14.00 -12.68 10.02
C THR A 212 -15.44 -12.75 10.53
N ARG A 213 -15.61 -13.36 11.70
CA ARG A 213 -16.91 -13.48 12.37
C ARG A 213 -17.20 -12.27 13.26
N ARG A 214 -16.16 -11.61 13.79
CA ARG A 214 -16.29 -10.45 14.67
C ARG A 214 -15.79 -9.16 13.99
N LEU A 215 -16.22 -8.02 14.52
CA LEU A 215 -15.80 -6.70 14.00
C LEU A 215 -14.32 -6.45 14.27
N GLU A 216 -13.84 -6.93 15.42
CA GLU A 216 -12.45 -6.86 15.85
C GLU A 216 -11.55 -7.53 14.81
N ASP A 217 -11.89 -8.75 14.36
CA ASP A 217 -11.14 -9.47 13.32
C ASP A 217 -11.04 -8.68 12.01
N ARG A 218 -12.09 -7.92 11.67
CA ARG A 218 -12.13 -7.07 10.47
C ARG A 218 -11.24 -5.84 10.62
N ILE A 219 -11.37 -5.14 11.75
CA ILE A 219 -10.55 -3.95 12.05
C ILE A 219 -9.08 -4.34 12.06
N SER A 220 -8.77 -5.43 12.74
CA SER A 220 -7.48 -6.09 12.71
C SER A 220 -6.94 -6.23 11.28
N LYS A 221 -7.63 -6.97 10.41
CA LYS A 221 -7.18 -7.16 9.01
C LYS A 221 -6.97 -5.85 8.27
N VAL A 222 -7.84 -4.85 8.48
CA VAL A 222 -7.71 -3.53 7.87
C VAL A 222 -6.46 -2.79 8.38
N VAL A 223 -6.21 -2.80 9.68
CA VAL A 223 -5.02 -2.19 10.29
C VAL A 223 -3.75 -2.86 9.74
N TYR A 224 -3.74 -4.20 9.67
CA TYR A 224 -2.61 -4.94 9.08
C TYR A 224 -2.37 -4.55 7.61
N LEU A 225 -3.42 -4.46 6.79
CA LEU A 225 -3.29 -4.07 5.39
C LEU A 225 -2.82 -2.61 5.24
N ALA A 226 -3.30 -1.71 6.11
CA ALA A 226 -2.91 -0.30 6.09
C ALA A 226 -1.46 -0.09 6.54
N SER A 227 -0.91 -0.97 7.39
CA SER A 227 0.47 -0.88 7.88
C SER A 227 1.51 -1.44 6.91
N ILE A 228 1.13 -1.90 5.71
CA ILE A 228 2.09 -2.48 4.76
C ILE A 228 2.69 -1.36 3.93
N PRO A 229 4.00 -1.08 4.07
CA PRO A 229 4.62 0.00 3.35
C PRO A 229 4.86 -0.38 1.88
N LEU A 230 4.72 0.61 1.01
CA LEU A 230 4.92 0.54 -0.44
C LEU A 230 6.01 1.56 -0.85
N GLY A 231 7.15 1.52 -0.17
CA GLY A 231 8.25 2.51 -0.33
C GLY A 231 8.90 2.50 -1.72
N ASP A 232 8.76 1.40 -2.45
CA ASP A 232 9.19 1.24 -3.84
C ASP A 232 8.44 2.16 -4.81
N LEU A 233 7.11 2.30 -4.63
CA LEU A 233 6.26 3.02 -5.56
C LEU A 233 6.63 4.50 -5.66
N GLY A 234 6.95 5.13 -4.51
CA GLY A 234 7.40 6.52 -4.47
C GLY A 234 8.69 6.74 -5.25
N LEU A 235 9.67 5.84 -5.09
CA LEU A 235 10.95 5.90 -5.83
C LEU A 235 10.76 5.76 -7.33
N ILE A 236 9.98 4.78 -7.76
CA ILE A 236 9.75 4.52 -9.18
C ILE A 236 9.01 5.71 -9.81
N ARG A 237 8.04 6.29 -9.10
CA ARG A 237 7.37 7.52 -9.54
C ARG A 237 8.38 8.66 -9.70
N ASP A 238 9.24 8.87 -8.72
CA ASP A 238 10.23 9.95 -8.73
C ASP A 238 11.25 9.78 -9.87
N LEU A 239 11.65 8.53 -10.18
CA LEU A 239 12.45 8.20 -11.36
C LEU A 239 11.79 8.70 -12.65
N PHE A 240 10.53 8.31 -12.91
CA PHE A 240 9.83 8.71 -14.14
C PHE A 240 9.46 10.19 -14.17
N LYS A 241 9.31 10.83 -13.00
CA LYS A 241 9.18 12.29 -12.90
C LYS A 241 10.45 12.99 -13.38
N ALA A 242 11.61 12.41 -13.09
CA ALA A 242 12.90 13.06 -13.29
C ALA A 242 13.51 12.86 -14.68
N ILE A 243 13.24 11.71 -15.31
CA ILE A 243 13.71 11.38 -16.66
C ILE A 243 13.56 12.53 -17.67
N PRO A 244 12.38 13.16 -17.85
CA PRO A 244 12.25 14.20 -18.86
C PRO A 244 13.06 15.46 -18.54
N PHE A 245 13.36 15.75 -17.26
CA PHE A 245 14.28 16.84 -16.90
C PHE A 245 15.73 16.51 -17.24
N TYR A 246 16.15 15.26 -17.02
CA TYR A 246 17.48 14.81 -17.42
C TYR A 246 17.65 14.91 -18.94
N VAL A 247 16.66 14.44 -19.70
CA VAL A 247 16.66 14.51 -21.16
C VAL A 247 16.71 15.96 -21.65
N ASP A 248 15.93 16.87 -21.06
CA ASP A 248 15.89 18.29 -21.40
C ASP A 248 17.28 18.95 -21.22
N VAL A 249 17.97 18.64 -20.12
CA VAL A 249 19.35 19.13 -19.85
C VAL A 249 20.38 18.57 -20.83
N GLU A 250 20.26 17.29 -21.19
CA GLU A 250 21.25 16.56 -22.00
C GLU A 250 20.85 16.44 -23.48
N LEU A 251 19.80 17.14 -23.91
CA LEU A 251 19.17 16.98 -25.23
C LEU A 251 20.14 17.17 -26.39
N ASN A 252 21.14 18.05 -26.22
CA ASN A 252 22.14 18.36 -27.24
C ASN A 252 23.32 17.37 -27.27
N GLU A 253 23.50 16.56 -26.22
CA GLU A 253 24.63 15.64 -26.06
C GLU A 253 24.26 14.18 -26.35
N MET A 254 22.97 13.83 -26.33
CA MET A 254 22.47 12.47 -26.55
C MET A 254 21.99 12.22 -27.99
N PRO A 255 22.21 11.02 -28.55
CA PRO A 255 21.56 10.60 -29.78
C PRO A 255 20.03 10.65 -29.67
N GLU A 256 19.35 11.06 -30.74
CA GLU A 256 17.88 11.22 -30.74
C GLU A 256 17.14 9.90 -30.46
N ASP A 257 17.69 8.77 -30.87
CA ASP A 257 17.15 7.44 -30.60
C ASP A 257 17.19 7.11 -29.09
N ASP A 258 18.32 7.40 -28.43
CA ASP A 258 18.50 7.20 -26.98
C ASP A 258 17.57 8.13 -26.17
N VAL A 259 17.39 9.37 -26.63
CA VAL A 259 16.42 10.32 -26.07
C VAL A 259 15.00 9.74 -26.13
N THR A 260 14.60 9.25 -27.31
CA THR A 260 13.25 8.72 -27.54
C THR A 260 13.01 7.47 -26.70
N GLU A 261 13.98 6.55 -26.64
CA GLU A 261 13.90 5.34 -25.80
C GLU A 261 13.71 5.70 -24.32
N LEU A 262 14.46 6.67 -23.82
CA LEU A 262 14.39 7.09 -22.43
C LEU A 262 13.06 7.80 -22.11
N LEU A 263 12.59 8.68 -23.01
CA LEU A 263 11.29 9.36 -22.89
C LEU A 263 10.10 8.39 -22.97
N ASP A 264 10.24 7.25 -23.65
CA ASP A 264 9.17 6.24 -23.76
C ASP A 264 9.27 5.12 -22.71
N ALA A 265 10.32 5.09 -21.90
CA ALA A 265 10.55 4.05 -20.89
C ALA A 265 9.40 3.89 -19.87
N TRP A 266 8.65 4.97 -19.60
CA TRP A 266 7.47 4.91 -18.73
C TRP A 266 6.36 4.03 -19.33
N GLN A 267 6.22 3.99 -20.65
CA GLN A 267 5.20 3.18 -21.34
C GLN A 267 5.49 1.69 -21.10
N VAL A 268 6.75 1.28 -21.33
CA VAL A 268 7.22 -0.09 -21.13
C VAL A 268 7.06 -0.51 -19.66
N PHE A 269 7.37 0.39 -18.72
CA PHE A 269 7.15 0.12 -17.30
C PHE A 269 5.67 -0.08 -16.98
N LEU A 270 4.80 0.86 -17.39
CA LEU A 270 3.39 0.79 -17.07
C LEU A 270 2.74 -0.47 -17.67
N GLU A 271 3.06 -0.84 -18.92
CA GLU A 271 2.55 -2.06 -19.55
C GLU A 271 2.81 -3.31 -18.70
N LYS A 272 3.98 -3.39 -18.05
CA LYS A 272 4.36 -4.51 -17.18
C LYS A 272 3.85 -4.39 -15.74
N ALA A 273 3.79 -3.18 -15.20
CA ALA A 273 3.45 -2.93 -13.80
C ALA A 273 1.93 -2.93 -13.55
N ILE A 274 1.14 -2.52 -14.53
CA ILE A 274 -0.32 -2.48 -14.46
C ILE A 274 -0.94 -3.85 -14.11
N PRO A 275 -0.58 -4.96 -14.77
CA PRO A 275 -1.09 -6.29 -14.43
C PRO A 275 -0.75 -6.74 -13.00
N ASP A 276 0.27 -6.15 -12.38
CA ASP A 276 0.71 -6.42 -11.01
C ASP A 276 0.10 -5.47 -9.97
N ALA A 277 -0.71 -4.50 -10.40
CA ALA A 277 -1.40 -3.58 -9.49
C ALA A 277 -2.45 -4.33 -8.65
N TRP A 278 -2.42 -4.14 -7.32
CA TRP A 278 -3.32 -4.85 -6.41
C TRP A 278 -4.15 -3.91 -5.53
N CYS A 279 -3.68 -2.71 -5.23
CA CYS A 279 -4.40 -1.76 -4.37
C CYS A 279 -4.63 -0.40 -5.03
N LEU A 280 -5.44 0.43 -4.37
CA LEU A 280 -5.70 1.80 -4.82
C LEU A 280 -4.43 2.65 -4.92
N ILE A 281 -3.45 2.44 -4.04
CA ILE A 281 -2.17 3.17 -4.07
C ILE A 281 -1.43 2.88 -5.38
N ASP A 282 -1.43 1.63 -5.85
CA ASP A 282 -0.86 1.27 -7.15
C ASP A 282 -1.53 2.06 -8.27
N VAL A 283 -2.87 2.05 -8.30
CA VAL A 283 -3.63 2.77 -9.33
C VAL A 283 -3.29 4.26 -9.32
N ILE A 284 -3.23 4.88 -8.14
CA ILE A 284 -2.91 6.31 -8.01
C ILE A 284 -1.49 6.60 -8.50
N VAL A 285 -0.50 5.80 -8.10
CA VAL A 285 0.90 6.02 -8.47
C VAL A 285 1.13 5.76 -9.97
N LEU A 286 0.63 4.65 -10.51
CA LEU A 286 0.76 4.33 -11.94
C LEU A 286 0.03 5.38 -12.81
N SER A 287 -1.13 5.86 -12.37
CA SER A 287 -1.82 6.98 -13.03
C SER A 287 -1.02 8.28 -12.92
N ALA A 288 -0.33 8.53 -11.81
CA ALA A 288 0.53 9.70 -11.66
C ALA A 288 1.69 9.66 -12.66
N ILE A 289 2.34 8.50 -12.83
CA ILE A 289 3.40 8.30 -13.84
C ILE A 289 2.88 8.62 -15.25
N ALA A 290 1.72 8.08 -15.62
CA ALA A 290 1.11 8.38 -16.91
C ALA A 290 0.83 9.89 -17.08
N ASN A 291 0.26 10.55 -16.07
CA ASN A 291 -0.05 11.97 -16.16
C ASN A 291 1.21 12.86 -16.17
N MET A 292 2.28 12.50 -15.46
CA MET A 292 3.55 13.24 -15.55
C MET A 292 4.13 13.21 -16.97
N ALA A 293 3.93 12.11 -17.70
CA ALA A 293 4.35 12.01 -19.10
C ALA A 293 3.48 12.84 -20.06
N GLY A 294 2.15 12.71 -20.01
CA GLY A 294 1.25 13.28 -21.02
C GLY A 294 -0.06 13.88 -20.51
N GLY A 295 -0.16 14.17 -19.20
CA GLY A 295 -1.33 14.79 -18.59
C GLY A 295 -1.61 16.20 -19.10
N GLU A 296 -2.85 16.65 -18.97
CA GLU A 296 -3.22 18.05 -19.21
C GLU A 296 -2.62 18.91 -18.10
N VAL A 297 -2.01 20.04 -18.48
CA VAL A 297 -1.35 20.99 -17.55
C VAL A 297 -2.38 21.50 -16.53
N ALA A 298 -2.26 21.08 -15.28
CA ALA A 298 -2.87 21.77 -14.14
C ALA A 298 -1.80 22.72 -13.55
N GLU A 299 -2.23 23.91 -13.13
CA GLU A 299 -1.40 25.09 -12.86
C GLU A 299 -0.25 24.96 -11.83
N SER A 300 0.06 23.78 -11.27
CA SER A 300 1.10 23.67 -10.23
C SER A 300 1.82 22.32 -10.05
N GLU A 301 1.83 21.39 -11.01
CA GLU A 301 2.61 20.14 -10.88
C GLU A 301 3.17 19.72 -12.25
N ALA A 302 4.31 19.01 -12.27
CA ALA A 302 5.03 18.54 -13.47
C ALA A 302 4.20 17.53 -14.32
N PHE A 303 3.16 18.01 -14.98
CA PHE A 303 2.29 17.27 -15.88
C PHE A 303 2.69 17.50 -17.33
N GLY A 304 2.69 16.44 -18.14
CA GLY A 304 2.89 16.55 -19.58
C GLY A 304 4.34 16.76 -20.03
N LYS A 305 5.33 16.69 -19.13
CA LYS A 305 6.71 17.09 -19.44
C LYS A 305 7.37 16.25 -20.54
N VAL A 306 7.02 14.96 -20.67
CA VAL A 306 7.50 14.15 -21.81
C VAL A 306 6.92 14.64 -23.13
N ALA A 307 5.63 14.98 -23.16
CA ALA A 307 4.99 15.55 -24.34
C ALA A 307 5.59 16.93 -24.70
N ASP A 308 5.93 17.75 -23.70
CA ASP A 308 6.55 19.06 -23.91
C ASP A 308 7.95 18.93 -24.52
N VAL A 309 8.78 18.01 -24.01
CA VAL A 309 10.11 17.72 -24.60
C VAL A 309 9.96 17.26 -26.05
N TYR A 310 8.97 16.42 -26.38
CA TYR A 310 8.71 16.05 -27.78
C TYR A 310 8.28 17.24 -28.66
N GLU A 311 7.56 18.23 -28.13
CA GLU A 311 7.23 19.45 -28.87
C GLU A 311 8.47 20.30 -29.15
N GLU A 312 9.36 20.45 -28.16
CA GLU A 312 10.63 21.16 -28.29
C GLU A 312 11.57 20.48 -29.31
N MET A 313 11.55 19.15 -29.37
CA MET A 313 12.22 18.35 -30.40
C MET A 313 11.59 18.47 -31.80
N GLY A 314 10.48 19.20 -31.97
CA GLY A 314 9.77 19.30 -33.24
C GLY A 314 9.01 18.05 -33.64
N LYS A 315 8.62 17.20 -32.66
CA LYS A 315 7.86 15.95 -32.83
C LYS A 315 6.43 16.05 -32.28
N PRO A 316 5.56 16.93 -32.83
CA PRO A 316 4.21 17.15 -32.30
C PRO A 316 3.30 15.92 -32.40
N ARG A 317 3.59 14.99 -33.33
CA ARG A 317 2.86 13.73 -33.43
C ARG A 317 3.13 12.83 -32.23
N ASP A 318 4.38 12.76 -31.79
CA ASP A 318 4.79 11.91 -30.67
C ASP A 318 4.30 12.53 -29.35
N ALA A 319 4.38 13.85 -29.21
CA ALA A 319 3.75 14.57 -28.11
C ALA A 319 2.23 14.27 -27.99
N ASN A 320 1.50 14.31 -29.11
CA ASN A 320 0.07 14.00 -29.12
C ASN A 320 -0.21 12.52 -28.80
N ASN A 321 0.61 11.60 -29.29
CA ASN A 321 0.51 10.18 -28.95
C ASN A 321 0.73 9.94 -27.45
N THR A 322 1.75 10.58 -26.86
CA THR A 322 2.03 10.55 -25.41
C THR A 322 0.84 11.04 -24.61
N ARG A 323 0.22 12.16 -24.99
CA ARG A 323 -0.99 12.69 -24.33
C ARG A 323 -2.18 11.74 -24.43
N LEU A 324 -2.42 11.14 -25.60
CA LEU A 324 -3.50 10.17 -25.80
C LEU A 324 -3.32 8.92 -24.95
N LEU A 325 -2.09 8.37 -24.91
CA LEU A 325 -1.79 7.20 -24.12
C LEU A 325 -1.86 7.50 -22.61
N ALA A 326 -1.29 8.61 -22.16
CA ALA A 326 -1.36 9.06 -20.78
C ALA A 326 -2.82 9.23 -20.32
N LYS A 327 -3.66 9.82 -21.16
CA LYS A 327 -5.10 9.96 -20.90
C LYS A 327 -5.76 8.59 -20.70
N LYS A 328 -5.52 7.63 -21.60
CA LYS A 328 -6.05 6.26 -21.50
C LYS A 328 -5.59 5.57 -20.22
N LEU A 329 -4.31 5.68 -19.88
CA LEU A 329 -3.75 5.03 -18.69
C LEU A 329 -4.11 5.75 -17.37
N GLY A 330 -4.51 7.03 -17.43
CA GLY A 330 -5.03 7.79 -16.30
C GLY A 330 -6.56 7.71 -16.09
N GLU A 331 -7.31 7.12 -17.03
CA GLU A 331 -8.76 6.89 -16.91
C GLU A 331 -9.16 6.15 -15.62
N PRO A 332 -8.42 5.12 -15.15
CA PRO A 332 -8.85 4.40 -13.97
C PRO A 332 -8.99 5.24 -12.70
N LYS A 333 -8.08 6.20 -12.49
CA LYS A 333 -8.19 7.16 -11.38
C LYS A 333 -9.44 8.05 -11.53
N LYS A 334 -9.70 8.54 -12.75
CA LYS A 334 -10.89 9.37 -13.03
C LYS A 334 -12.19 8.61 -12.79
N ASN A 335 -12.27 7.35 -13.23
CA ASN A 335 -13.42 6.48 -12.97
C ASN A 335 -13.63 6.28 -11.47
N TRP A 336 -12.55 6.05 -10.72
CA TRP A 336 -12.63 5.95 -9.27
C TRP A 336 -13.08 7.24 -8.60
N ASP A 337 -12.57 8.41 -9.02
CA ASP A 337 -13.00 9.72 -8.50
C ASP A 337 -14.50 9.94 -8.75
N VAL A 338 -15.03 9.60 -9.93
CA VAL A 338 -16.46 9.69 -10.26
C VAL A 338 -17.31 8.76 -9.38
N VAL A 339 -16.86 7.52 -9.15
CA VAL A 339 -17.54 6.58 -8.23
C VAL A 339 -17.50 7.10 -6.80
N ARG A 340 -16.38 7.69 -6.36
CA ARG A 340 -16.24 8.26 -5.01
C ARG A 340 -17.20 9.43 -4.80
N GLU A 341 -17.25 10.38 -5.74
CA GLU A 341 -18.10 11.57 -5.67
C GLU A 341 -19.60 11.23 -5.77
N SER A 342 -19.99 10.31 -6.67
CA SER A 342 -21.37 9.82 -6.75
C SER A 342 -21.85 9.12 -5.45
N LYS A 343 -20.94 8.42 -4.76
CA LYS A 343 -21.21 7.84 -3.43
C LYS A 343 -21.18 8.87 -2.31
N LYS A 344 -20.48 10.00 -2.45
CA LYS A 344 -20.47 11.10 -1.47
C LYS A 344 -21.85 11.78 -1.41
N GLY A 345 -22.49 11.98 -2.57
CA GLY A 345 -23.85 12.54 -2.65
C GLY A 345 -24.96 11.65 -2.07
N ARG A 346 -24.73 10.33 -1.94
CA ARG A 346 -25.69 9.39 -1.31
C ARG A 346 -25.49 9.21 0.20
N ARG A 347 -24.39 9.74 0.79
CA ARG A 347 -23.92 9.43 2.15
C ARG A 347 -24.34 10.45 3.22
N ASN A 348 -25.62 10.81 3.27
CA ASN A 348 -26.23 11.40 4.47
C ASN A 348 -26.82 10.35 5.45
N GLY A 349 -26.59 9.05 5.24
CA GLY A 349 -27.24 8.00 6.05
C GLY A 349 -26.43 6.76 6.45
N GLU A 350 -25.40 6.33 5.71
CA GLU A 350 -24.74 5.04 5.99
C GLU A 350 -23.22 5.15 5.92
N ARG A 351 -22.56 4.83 7.04
CA ARG A 351 -21.16 5.14 7.35
C ARG A 351 -20.34 3.85 7.57
N PHE A 352 -20.40 2.86 6.68
CA PHE A 352 -19.75 1.55 6.94
C PHE A 352 -19.00 0.84 5.79
N ASP A 353 -18.97 1.36 4.54
CA ASP A 353 -18.29 0.69 3.41
C ASP A 353 -16.76 0.49 3.58
N PHE A 354 -16.09 1.32 4.39
CA PHE A 354 -14.65 1.20 4.65
C PHE A 354 -14.31 -0.08 5.44
N LEU A 355 -15.21 -0.49 6.33
CA LEU A 355 -15.04 -1.66 7.21
C LEU A 355 -15.33 -3.00 6.50
N GLU A 356 -15.82 -2.97 5.26
CA GLU A 356 -16.01 -4.16 4.43
C GLU A 356 -14.78 -4.52 3.60
N GLY A 357 -13.68 -3.75 3.67
CA GLY A 357 -12.45 -4.05 2.91
C GLY A 357 -12.56 -3.81 1.40
N LYS A 358 -13.71 -3.34 0.89
CA LYS A 358 -13.98 -3.05 -0.53
C LYS A 358 -13.07 -2.00 -1.19
N TYR A 359 -12.23 -1.32 -0.40
CA TYR A 359 -11.25 -0.33 -0.88
C TYR A 359 -9.81 -0.86 -0.87
N PHE A 360 -9.60 -2.12 -0.45
CA PHE A 360 -8.29 -2.77 -0.42
C PHE A 360 -8.34 -4.04 -1.29
N GLY A 361 -7.37 -4.19 -2.18
CA GLY A 361 -7.26 -5.37 -3.04
C GLY A 361 -7.90 -5.24 -4.43
N LYS A 362 -8.04 -6.39 -5.11
CA LYS A 362 -8.43 -6.51 -6.53
C LYS A 362 -9.76 -5.82 -6.86
N ASP A 363 -10.69 -5.72 -5.92
CA ASP A 363 -11.97 -5.02 -6.12
C ASP A 363 -11.81 -3.51 -6.30
N ALA A 364 -10.84 -2.89 -5.61
CA ALA A 364 -10.53 -1.47 -5.78
C ALA A 364 -9.90 -1.21 -7.16
N VAL A 365 -9.03 -2.12 -7.60
CA VAL A 365 -8.44 -2.09 -8.95
C VAL A 365 -9.52 -2.30 -10.00
N ALA A 366 -10.40 -3.29 -9.84
CA ALA A 366 -11.51 -3.56 -10.76
C ALA A 366 -12.51 -2.40 -10.82
N CYS A 367 -12.78 -1.72 -9.71
CA CYS A 367 -13.62 -0.51 -9.68
C CYS A 367 -12.99 0.66 -10.45
N ALA A 368 -11.67 0.81 -10.36
CA ALA A 368 -10.96 1.86 -11.09
C ALA A 368 -10.86 1.52 -12.58
N TRP A 369 -10.48 0.28 -12.91
CA TRP A 369 -10.16 -0.13 -14.27
C TRP A 369 -11.37 -0.55 -15.11
N GLY A 370 -12.54 -0.72 -14.48
CA GLY A 370 -13.70 -1.35 -15.10
C GLY A 370 -13.43 -2.85 -15.28
N ALA A 371 -14.32 -3.71 -14.78
CA ALA A 371 -14.14 -5.16 -14.84
C ALA A 371 -13.79 -5.63 -16.27
N GLY A 372 -12.59 -6.21 -16.45
CA GLY A 372 -12.14 -6.61 -17.79
C GLY A 372 -10.70 -7.11 -17.97
N HIS A 373 -10.06 -7.73 -16.97
CA HIS A 373 -8.93 -8.64 -17.24
C HIS A 373 -9.21 -10.00 -16.62
N GLY A 374 -9.51 -10.95 -17.51
CA GLY A 374 -10.07 -12.26 -17.19
C GLY A 374 -9.09 -13.17 -16.47
N GLY A 375 -9.49 -13.56 -15.26
CA GLY A 375 -9.34 -14.95 -14.87
C GLY A 375 -10.59 -15.67 -15.37
N ASP A 376 -10.46 -16.45 -16.44
CA ASP A 376 -11.20 -17.70 -16.71
C ASP A 376 -11.00 -18.12 -18.18
N ALA A 377 -9.86 -18.77 -18.43
CA ALA A 377 -9.70 -19.72 -19.54
C ALA A 377 -8.42 -20.54 -19.35
N ALA A 378 -8.51 -21.67 -18.64
CA ALA A 378 -7.80 -22.92 -18.98
C ALA A 378 -7.92 -23.99 -17.87
N THR A 379 -9.13 -24.45 -17.57
CA THR A 379 -9.35 -25.81 -17.04
C THR A 379 -10.70 -26.34 -17.55
N GLY A 380 -10.69 -26.94 -18.73
CA GLY A 380 -11.84 -27.67 -19.23
C GLY A 380 -11.73 -28.06 -20.69
N ALA A 381 -11.72 -29.37 -20.94
CA ALA A 381 -11.84 -30.06 -22.22
C ALA A 381 -10.52 -30.38 -22.96
N ALA A 382 -9.83 -31.41 -22.48
CA ALA A 382 -9.29 -32.43 -23.38
C ALA A 382 -10.21 -33.65 -23.29
N GLY A 383 -11.04 -33.80 -24.32
CA GLY A 383 -11.83 -34.97 -24.67
C GLY A 383 -11.84 -35.04 -26.19
#